data_AF-A0A9D1ZGX6-F1
#
_entry.id   AF-A0A9D1ZGX6-F1
#
_cell.length_a   1.000
_cell.length_b   1.000
_cell.length_c   1.000
_cell.angle_alpha   90.00
_cell.angle_beta   90.00
_cell.angle_gamma   90.00
#
_symmetry.space_group_name_H-M   'P 1'
#
loop_
_entity.id
_entity.type
_entity.pdbx_description
1 polymer ?
#
loop_
_entity_poly.entity_id
_entity_poly.type
_entity_poly.pdbx_seq_one_letter_code
_entity_poly.pdbx_strand_id
1 'polypeptide(L)'
;MNNFIGKKVIVRGDRSGVFFGTLAAKEGQEVKLEKCRRLWYWDGAASISQLAVDGTTNPSECKFTVTVDEIGILDAIEIIPCTGKAIESIESVGVWAR
;
A
#
# COMPACT_ATOMS: atom_id res chain seq x y z
N MET A 1 -18.54 6.14 -6.41
CA MET A 1 -17.09 5.92 -6.18
C MET A 1 -16.62 4.87 -7.15
N ASN A 2 -15.51 5.10 -7.85
CA ASN A 2 -14.93 4.06 -8.70
C ASN A 2 -14.60 2.85 -7.82
N ASN A 3 -15.09 1.69 -8.23
CA ASN A 3 -14.83 0.45 -7.52
C ASN A 3 -13.39 0.01 -7.79
N PHE A 4 -12.52 0.04 -6.78
CA PHE A 4 -11.13 -0.41 -6.87
C PHE A 4 -10.93 -1.88 -6.46
N ILE A 5 -12.03 -2.61 -6.19
CA ILE A 5 -11.98 -4.02 -5.81
C ILE A 5 -11.24 -4.82 -6.89
N GLY A 6 -10.37 -5.73 -6.44
CA GLY A 6 -9.47 -6.53 -7.27
C GLY A 6 -8.20 -5.81 -7.74
N LYS A 7 -8.02 -4.51 -7.45
CA LYS A 7 -6.82 -3.76 -7.81
C LYS A 7 -5.82 -3.70 -6.66
N LYS A 8 -4.53 -3.65 -7.01
CA LYS A 8 -3.47 -3.23 -6.08
C LYS A 8 -3.62 -1.75 -5.78
N VAL A 9 -3.68 -1.42 -4.50
CA VAL A 9 -3.90 -0.07 -3.99
C VAL A 9 -2.90 0.26 -2.88
N ILE A 10 -2.63 1.55 -2.69
CA ILE A 10 -2.15 2.07 -1.42
C ILE A 10 -3.33 2.59 -0.63
N VAL A 11 -3.45 2.16 0.63
CA VAL A 11 -4.43 2.65 1.60
C VAL A 11 -3.73 3.43 2.69
N ARG A 12 -4.23 4.63 2.98
CA ARG A 12 -3.86 5.39 4.18
C ARG A 12 -4.99 5.28 5.20
N GLY A 13 -4.65 4.76 6.37
CA GLY A 13 -5.46 4.89 7.57
C GLY A 13 -5.17 6.19 8.30
N ASP A 14 -6.17 6.73 9.00
CA ASP A 14 -6.02 7.92 9.85
C ASP A 14 -4.95 7.72 10.94
N ARG A 15 -5.04 6.60 11.65
CA ARG A 15 -4.12 6.18 12.72
C ARG A 15 -3.34 4.93 12.38
N SER A 16 -3.91 4.06 11.53
CA SER A 16 -3.29 2.78 11.19
C SER A 16 -2.04 2.89 10.31
N GLY A 17 -1.77 4.03 9.67
CA GLY A 17 -0.62 4.22 8.79
C GLY A 17 -0.89 3.84 7.34
N VAL A 18 0.14 3.42 6.59
CA VAL A 18 0.06 3.21 5.12
C VAL A 18 0.28 1.73 4.76
N PHE A 19 -0.55 1.23 3.85
CA PHE A 19 -0.59 -0.16 3.43
C PHE A 19 -0.63 -0.27 1.91
N PHE A 20 -0.04 -1.33 1.38
CA PHE A 20 -0.14 -1.73 -0.01
C PHE A 20 -0.67 -3.14 -0.11
N GLY A 21 -1.68 -3.39 -0.94
CA GLY A 21 -2.28 -4.71 -1.11
C GLY A 21 -3.38 -4.72 -2.17
N THR A 22 -3.99 -5.87 -2.39
CA THR A 22 -5.14 -6.00 -3.29
C THR A 22 -6.43 -5.67 -2.52
N LEU A 23 -7.22 -4.71 -3.01
CA LEU A 23 -8.49 -4.36 -2.36
C LEU A 23 -9.53 -5.47 -2.54
N ALA A 24 -9.93 -6.12 -1.46
CA ALA A 24 -10.90 -7.23 -1.48
C ALA A 24 -12.30 -6.80 -1.06
N ALA A 25 -12.42 -5.86 -0.12
CA ALA A 25 -13.70 -5.30 0.33
C ALA A 25 -13.55 -3.85 0.82
N LYS A 26 -14.65 -3.10 0.78
CA LYS A 26 -14.77 -1.76 1.36
C LYS A 26 -16.19 -1.54 1.88
N GLU A 27 -16.29 -1.14 3.15
CA GLU A 27 -17.54 -0.77 3.80
C GLU A 27 -17.31 0.47 4.69
N GLY A 28 -17.90 1.61 4.34
CA GLY A 28 -17.60 2.85 5.05
C GLY A 28 -16.11 3.20 5.01
N GLN A 29 -15.48 3.30 6.18
CA GLN A 29 -14.03 3.50 6.34
C GLN A 29 -13.26 2.19 6.56
N GLU A 30 -13.95 1.05 6.62
CA GLU A 30 -13.30 -0.25 6.74
C GLU A 30 -12.94 -0.78 5.36
N VAL A 31 -11.71 -1.26 5.23
CA VAL A 31 -11.23 -1.93 4.02
C VAL A 31 -10.53 -3.23 4.36
N LYS A 32 -10.70 -4.19 3.46
CA LYS A 32 -10.00 -5.46 3.51
C LYS A 32 -8.97 -5.49 2.39
N LEU A 33 -7.71 -5.70 2.74
CA LEU A 33 -6.62 -5.92 1.78
C LEU A 33 -6.13 -7.36 1.85
N GLU A 34 -5.86 -7.94 0.68
CA GLU A 34 -5.19 -9.24 0.52
C GLU A 34 -3.75 -9.05 0.05
N LYS A 35 -2.86 -9.98 0.40
CA LYS A 35 -1.42 -9.97 0.06
C LYS A 35 -0.81 -8.60 0.37
N CYS A 36 -1.00 -8.17 1.62
CA CYS A 36 -0.78 -6.81 2.06
C CYS A 36 0.59 -6.65 2.74
N ARG A 37 1.25 -5.52 2.49
CA ARG A 37 2.45 -5.06 3.22
C ARG A 37 2.18 -3.70 3.85
N ARG A 38 2.71 -3.47 5.04
CA ARG A 38 2.75 -2.13 5.65
C ARG A 38 3.97 -1.37 5.14
N LEU A 39 3.74 -0.13 4.70
CA LEU A 39 4.75 0.79 4.20
C LEU A 39 5.15 1.74 5.34
N TRP A 40 6.08 1.30 6.20
CA TRP A 40 6.44 2.04 7.42
C TRP A 40 7.21 3.33 7.13
N TYR A 41 8.13 3.25 6.16
CA TYR A 41 8.92 4.35 5.68
C TYR A 41 9.28 4.08 4.21
N TRP A 42 9.30 5.13 3.40
CA TRP A 42 9.76 5.08 2.02
C TRP A 42 10.71 6.25 1.76
N ASP A 43 11.59 6.05 0.79
CA ASP A 43 12.40 7.11 0.21
C ASP A 43 12.18 7.16 -1.31
N GLY A 44 12.60 8.23 -1.98
CA GLY A 44 12.52 8.31 -3.44
C GLY A 44 11.10 8.51 -4.01
N ALA A 45 10.14 8.91 -3.18
CA ALA A 45 8.82 9.37 -3.61
C ALA A 45 8.30 10.47 -2.66
N ALA A 46 7.75 11.55 -3.22
CA ALA A 46 7.34 12.74 -2.47
C ALA A 46 6.14 12.51 -1.54
N SER A 47 5.25 11.61 -1.92
CA SER A 47 4.06 11.23 -1.14
C SER A 47 3.56 9.86 -1.57
N ILE A 48 2.54 9.35 -0.89
CA ILE A 48 1.85 8.13 -1.32
C ILE A 48 1.19 8.27 -2.70
N SER A 49 0.89 9.49 -3.14
CA SER A 49 0.38 9.77 -4.49
C SER A 49 1.43 9.47 -5.54
N GLN A 50 2.68 9.94 -5.36
CA GLN A 50 3.78 9.58 -6.26
C GLN A 50 4.13 8.09 -6.11
N LEU A 51 4.14 7.56 -4.89
CA LEU A 51 4.43 6.15 -4.64
C LEU A 51 3.45 5.23 -5.39
N ALA A 52 2.17 5.59 -5.48
CA ALA A 52 1.17 4.83 -6.24
C ALA A 52 1.30 4.97 -7.77
N VAL A 53 1.95 6.02 -8.28
CA VAL A 53 2.11 6.28 -9.71
C VAL A 53 3.44 5.76 -10.24
N ASP A 54 4.53 6.02 -9.53
CA ASP A 54 5.89 5.76 -9.96
C ASP A 54 6.59 4.67 -9.16
N GLY A 55 6.14 4.38 -7.94
CA GLY A 55 6.90 3.60 -6.98
C GLY A 55 7.98 4.42 -6.27
N THR A 56 8.93 3.73 -5.66
CA THR A 56 10.13 4.32 -5.02
C THR A 56 11.32 4.27 -5.98
N THR A 57 12.12 5.33 -6.01
CA THR A 57 13.41 5.35 -6.70
C THR A 57 14.58 4.88 -5.84
N ASN A 58 14.36 4.65 -4.53
CA ASN A 58 15.39 4.21 -3.59
C ASN A 58 14.90 3.03 -2.74
N PRO A 59 14.74 1.83 -3.35
CA PRO A 59 14.12 0.68 -2.69
C PRO A 59 14.91 0.16 -1.49
N SER A 60 16.24 0.34 -1.45
CA SER A 60 17.09 -0.14 -0.36
C SER A 60 16.90 0.62 0.96
N GLU A 61 16.46 1.88 0.90
CA GLU A 61 16.19 2.69 2.10
C GLU A 61 14.76 2.55 2.63
N CYS A 62 13.87 1.89 1.86
CA CYS A 62 12.49 1.67 2.25
C CYS A 62 12.35 0.61 3.35
N LYS A 63 11.36 0.78 4.24
CA LYS A 63 11.04 -0.17 5.32
C LYS A 63 9.66 -0.78 5.08
N PHE A 64 9.59 -1.72 4.15
CA PHE A 64 8.35 -2.42 3.83
C PHE A 64 8.34 -3.77 4.52
N THR A 65 7.37 -3.96 5.41
CA THR A 65 7.26 -5.15 6.27
C THR A 65 6.98 -6.42 5.47
N VAL A 66 6.95 -7.57 6.15
CA VAL A 66 6.47 -8.85 5.60
C VAL A 66 5.10 -8.71 4.93
N THR A 67 4.83 -9.57 3.96
CA THR A 67 3.49 -9.71 3.39
C THR A 67 2.63 -10.55 4.32
N VAL A 68 1.45 -10.05 4.68
CA VAL A 68 0.38 -10.83 5.33
C VAL A 68 -0.67 -11.19 4.30
N ASP A 69 -1.27 -12.37 4.43
CA ASP A 69 -2.28 -12.85 3.49
C ASP A 69 -3.50 -11.92 3.44
N GLU A 70 -3.86 -11.36 4.58
CA GLU A 70 -5.04 -10.52 4.74
C GLU A 70 -4.86 -9.51 5.88
N ILE A 71 -5.46 -8.33 5.74
CA ILE A 71 -5.63 -7.37 6.83
C ILE A 71 -6.92 -6.55 6.69
N GLY A 72 -7.58 -6.30 7.82
CA GLY A 72 -8.63 -5.28 7.93
C GLY A 72 -8.04 -3.96 8.42
N ILE A 73 -8.31 -2.86 7.72
CA ILE A 73 -7.98 -1.50 8.13
C ILE A 73 -9.30 -0.80 8.43
N LEU A 74 -9.48 -0.36 9.67
CA LEU A 74 -10.78 0.10 10.18
C LEU A 74 -11.00 1.62 10.04
N ASP A 75 -9.98 2.34 9.58
CA ASP A 75 -9.92 3.80 9.57
C ASP A 75 -9.34 4.34 8.25
N ALA A 76 -9.67 3.72 7.12
CA ALA A 76 -9.20 4.13 5.81
C ALA A 76 -9.79 5.49 5.38
N ILE A 77 -8.90 6.45 5.14
CA ILE A 77 -9.24 7.82 4.71
C ILE A 77 -8.80 8.13 3.28
N GLU A 78 -7.91 7.32 2.71
CA GLU A 78 -7.43 7.47 1.33
C GLU A 78 -7.14 6.11 0.70
N ILE A 79 -7.56 5.91 -0.55
CA ILE A 79 -7.31 4.69 -1.33
C ILE A 79 -6.87 5.12 -2.74
N ILE A 80 -5.65 4.77 -3.13
CA ILE A 80 -5.06 5.13 -4.43
C ILE A 80 -4.73 3.85 -5.21
N PRO A 81 -5.33 3.59 -6.38
CA PRO A 81 -4.93 2.47 -7.23
C PRO A 81 -3.51 2.68 -7.75
N CYS A 82 -2.71 1.61 -7.75
CA CYS A 82 -1.33 1.65 -8.22
C CYS A 82 -1.24 1.40 -9.73
N THR A 83 -0.29 2.05 -10.38
CA THR A 83 0.12 1.69 -11.76
C THR A 83 0.91 0.39 -11.76
N GLY A 84 1.06 -0.25 -12.93
CA GLY A 84 1.93 -1.44 -13.07
C GLY A 84 3.37 -1.17 -12.60
N LYS A 85 3.94 -0.03 -13.01
CA LYS A 85 5.27 0.44 -12.59
C LYS A 85 5.40 0.53 -11.06
N ALA A 86 4.41 1.14 -10.41
CA ALA A 86 4.42 1.28 -8.96
C ALA A 86 4.31 -0.08 -8.24
N ILE A 87 3.48 -0.99 -8.76
CA ILE A 87 3.33 -2.36 -8.22
C ILE A 87 4.68 -3.08 -8.27
N GLU A 88 5.32 -3.11 -9.44
CA GLU A 88 6.64 -3.74 -9.63
C GLU A 88 7.70 -3.14 -8.70
N SER A 89 7.75 -1.80 -8.60
CA SER A 89 8.68 -1.09 -7.71
C SER A 89 8.45 -1.44 -6.23
N ILE A 90 7.21 -1.38 -5.74
CA ILE A 90 6.90 -1.65 -4.33
C ILE A 90 7.13 -3.12 -3.98
N GLU A 91 6.79 -4.06 -4.87
CA GLU A 91 7.00 -5.49 -4.67
C GLU A 91 8.49 -5.88 -4.72
N SER A 92 9.32 -5.11 -5.42
CA SER A 92 10.79 -5.32 -5.46
C SER A 92 11.51 -4.96 -4.15
N VAL A 93 10.90 -4.16 -3.27
CA VAL A 93 11.49 -3.76 -2.00
C VAL A 93 11.61 -4.98 -1.07
N GLY A 94 12.83 -5.24 -0.60
CA GLY A 94 13.12 -6.32 0.33
C GLY A 94 12.27 -6.28 1.60
N VAL A 95 12.10 -7.43 2.25
CA VAL A 95 11.39 -7.51 3.52
C VAL A 95 12.21 -6.83 4.60
N TRP A 96 11.64 -5.81 5.24
CA TRP A 96 12.17 -5.23 6.47
C TRP A 96 11.60 -5.99 7.69
N ALA A 97 12.46 -6.72 8.39
CA ALA A 97 12.15 -7.50 9.59
C ALA A 97 13.32 -7.41 10.60
N ARG A 98 13.08 -7.77 11.86
CA ARG A 98 14.06 -7.80 12.96
C ARG A 98 13.97 -9.14 13.69
#